data_AF-A0A3D3T9B2-F1
#
_entry.id   AF-A0A3D3T9B2-F1
#
_cell.length_a   1.000
_cell.length_b   1.000
_cell.length_c   1.000
_cell.angle_alpha   90.00
_cell.angle_beta   90.00
_cell.angle_gamma   90.00
#
_symmetry.space_group_name_H-M   'P 1'
#
loop_
_entity.id
_entity.type
_entity.pdbx_description
1 polymer ?
#
loop_
_entity_poly.entity_id
_entity_poly.type
_entity_poly.pdbx_seq_one_letter_code
_entity_poly.pdbx_strand_id
1 'polypeptide(L)' 'YEPLIASLAIDCGVKVNILGADTRNIDGQAFGSMLLGLPQDPQEAAKAVGYLKNQPNVTMEEVRD' A
#
# COMPACT_ATOMS: atom_id res chain seq x y z
N TYR A 1 -5.46 -9.39 12.54
CA TYR A 1 -4.73 -8.31 11.86
C TYR A 1 -4.17 -8.89 10.59
N GLU A 2 -4.51 -8.31 9.44
CA GLU A 2 -4.01 -8.76 8.13
C GLU A 2 -2.94 -7.77 7.64
N PRO A 3 -1.71 -8.24 7.32
CA PRO A 3 -0.62 -7.36 6.95
C PRO A 3 -0.75 -6.87 5.51
N LEU A 4 -1.37 -5.71 5.31
CA LEU A 4 -1.71 -5.15 4.00
C LEU A 4 -0.59 -5.27 2.94
N ILE A 5 0.62 -4.83 3.25
CA ILE A 5 1.74 -4.83 2.28
C ILE A 5 2.22 -6.25 1.98
N ALA A 6 2.18 -7.16 2.96
CA ALA A 6 2.55 -8.55 2.73
C ALA A 6 1.48 -9.29 1.95
N SER A 7 0.19 -9.04 2.22
CA SER A 7 -0.92 -9.59 1.42
C SER A 7 -0.85 -9.11 -0.03
N LEU A 8 -0.52 -7.84 -0.28
CA LEU A 8 -0.27 -7.35 -1.65
C LEU A 8 0.81 -8.17 -2.37
N ALA A 9 1.93 -8.44 -1.69
CA ALA A 9 3.03 -9.21 -2.28
C ALA A 9 2.67 -10.67 -2.54
N ILE A 10 1.88 -11.29 -1.65
CA ILE A 10 1.45 -12.69 -1.76
C ILE A 10 0.36 -12.84 -2.82
N ASP A 11 -0.70 -12.03 -2.75
CA ASP A 11 -1.90 -12.17 -3.57
C ASP A 11 -1.68 -11.68 -5.00
N CYS A 12 -0.96 -10.56 -5.17
CA CYS A 12 -0.74 -9.96 -6.48
C CYS A 12 0.60 -10.33 -7.10
N GLY A 13 1.53 -10.89 -6.32
CA GLY A 13 2.92 -11.09 -6.76
C GLY A 13 3.68 -9.77 -6.97
N VAL A 14 3.17 -8.66 -6.46
CA VAL A 14 3.74 -7.32 -6.70
C VAL A 14 4.57 -6.86 -5.51
N LYS A 15 5.82 -6.48 -5.78
CA LYS A 15 6.71 -5.90 -4.76
C LYS A 15 6.63 -4.38 -4.82
N VAL A 16 6.41 -3.75 -3.67
CA VAL A 16 6.45 -2.29 -3.51
C VAL A 16 7.54 -1.90 -2.52
N ASN A 17 8.08 -0.71 -2.66
CA ASN A 17 9.02 -0.13 -1.71
C ASN A 17 8.26 0.77 -0.72
N ILE A 18 8.67 0.77 0.55
CA ILE A 18 8.21 1.79 1.52
C ILE A 18 9.23 2.93 1.48
N LEU A 19 8.85 4.07 0.90
CA LEU A 19 9.70 5.25 0.80
C LEU A 19 9.61 6.11 2.06
N GLY A 20 8.45 6.07 2.72
CA GLY A 20 8.21 6.72 3.99
C GLY A 20 6.97 6.11 4.65
N ALA A 21 6.94 6.12 5.96
CA ALA A 21 5.78 5.71 6.73
C ALA A 21 5.75 6.52 8.02
N ASP A 22 4.61 7.14 8.29
CA ASP A 22 4.29 7.64 9.62
C ASP A 22 3.03 6.91 10.06
N THR A 23 3.17 6.02 11.01
CA THR A 23 2.06 5.18 11.49
C THR A 23 2.16 5.05 12.99
N ARG A 24 1.02 5.25 13.66
CA ARG A 24 0.89 5.18 15.10
C ARG A 24 -0.16 4.14 15.45
N ASN A 25 0.08 3.43 16.55
CA ASN A 25 -0.93 2.56 17.13
C ASN A 25 -1.75 3.37 18.13
N ILE A 26 -3.05 3.49 17.88
CA ILE A 26 -4.03 4.12 18.77
C ILE A 26 -5.08 3.05 19.09
N ASP A 27 -5.19 2.68 20.36
CA ASP A 27 -6.14 1.67 20.85
C ASP A 27 -6.11 0.32 20.10
N GLY A 28 -4.93 -0.10 19.64
CA GLY A 28 -4.73 -1.36 18.92
C GLY A 28 -4.95 -1.27 17.41
N GLN A 29 -5.28 -0.09 16.89
CA GLN A 29 -5.44 0.16 15.46
C GLN A 29 -4.34 1.07 14.92
N ALA A 30 -3.80 0.71 13.76
CA ALA A 30 -2.80 1.49 13.06
C ALA A 30 -3.45 2.65 12.31
N PHE A 31 -3.05 3.88 12.63
CA PHE A 31 -3.46 5.10 11.94
C PHE A 31 -2.23 5.84 11.42
N GLY A 32 -2.32 6.33 10.19
CA GLY A 32 -1.25 7.11 9.58
C GLY A 32 -1.23 6.99 8.07
N SER A 33 -0.09 7.32 7.48
CA SER A 33 0.13 7.29 6.04
C SER A 33 1.42 6.55 5.70
N MET A 34 1.44 5.95 4.51
CA MET A 34 2.62 5.34 3.91
C MET A 34 2.80 5.90 2.51
N LEU A 35 4.03 6.26 2.17
CA LEU A 35 4.45 6.58 0.83
C LEU A 35 5.08 5.32 0.23
N LEU A 36 4.45 4.80 -0.82
CA LEU A 36 4.89 3.59 -1.50
C LEU A 36 5.51 3.91 -2.85
N GLY A 37 6.69 3.34 -3.10
CA GLY A 37 7.30 3.31 -4.42
C GLY A 37 6.75 2.11 -5.20
N LEU A 38 6.05 2.40 -6.29
CA LEU A 38 5.46 1.37 -7.15
C LEU A 38 6.52 0.77 -8.11
N PRO A 39 6.27 -0.44 -8.64
CA PRO A 39 7.08 -1.01 -9.72
C PRO A 39 7.14 -0.10 -10.95
N GLN A 40 8.23 -0.24 -11.71
CA GLN A 40 8.38 0.45 -13.00
C GLN A 40 7.51 -0.17 -14.10
N ASP A 41 7.17 -1.46 -13.99
CA ASP A 41 6.24 -2.11 -14.90
C ASP A 41 4.83 -1.53 -14.69
N PRO A 42 4.24 -0.86 -15.69
CA PRO A 42 2.91 -0.27 -15.57
C PRO A 42 1.81 -1.28 -15.22
N GLN A 43 1.93 -2.53 -15.63
CA GLN A 43 0.95 -3.57 -15.32
C GLN A 43 1.01 -3.97 -13.84
N GLU A 44 2.22 -4.12 -13.29
CA GLU A 44 2.39 -4.42 -11.87
C GLU A 44 1.98 -3.23 -11.00
N ALA A 45 2.31 -2.01 -11.41
CA ALA A 45 1.86 -0.79 -10.74
C ALA A 45 0.33 -0.69 -10.72
N ALA A 46 -0.34 -0.95 -11.85
CA ALA A 46 -1.79 -0.94 -11.92
C ALA A 46 -2.44 -2.00 -11.01
N LYS A 47 -1.85 -3.20 -10.89
CA LYS A 47 -2.30 -4.23 -9.95
C LYS A 47 -2.19 -3.76 -8.51
N ALA A 48 -1.05 -3.19 -8.10
CA ALA A 48 -0.87 -2.67 -6.75
C ALA A 48 -1.87 -1.55 -6.44
N VAL A 49 -2.04 -0.59 -7.35
CA VAL A 49 -3.02 0.50 -7.20
C VAL A 49 -4.44 -0.05 -7.07
N GLY A 50 -4.82 -1.00 -7.93
CA GLY A 50 -6.14 -1.62 -7.88
C GLY A 50 -6.39 -2.37 -6.57
N TYR A 51 -5.39 -3.13 -6.10
CA TYR A 51 -5.50 -3.86 -4.84
C TYR A 51 -5.66 -2.90 -3.65
N LEU A 52 -4.83 -1.86 -3.56
CA LEU A 52 -4.85 -0.88 -2.46
C LEU A 52 -6.15 -0.06 -2.43
N LYS A 53 -6.66 0.37 -3.59
CA LYS A 53 -7.92 1.12 -3.70
C LYS A 53 -9.15 0.33 -3.23
N ASN A 54 -9.09 -0.99 -3.30
CA ASN A 54 -10.19 -1.87 -2.90
C ASN A 54 -10.12 -2.27 -1.41
N GLN A 55 -9.12 -1.81 -0.67
CA GLN A 55 -9.00 -2.14 0.74
C GLN A 55 -9.96 -1.31 1.59
N PRO A 56 -10.71 -1.96 2.50
CA PRO A 56 -11.59 -1.23 3.40
C PRO A 56 -10.76 -0.32 4.32
N ASN A 57 -11.25 0.90 4.53
CA ASN A 57 -10.65 1.90 5.43
C ASN A 57 -9.24 2.38 5.01
N VAL A 58 -8.85 2.17 3.76
CA VAL A 58 -7.62 2.74 3.18
C VAL A 58 -8.01 3.73 2.09
N THR A 59 -7.46 4.93 2.16
CA THR A 59 -7.51 5.90 1.06
C THR A 59 -6.18 5.93 0.35
N MET A 60 -6.20 6.00 -0.98
CA MET A 60 -4.99 6.00 -1.80
C MET A 60 -5.07 7.12 -2.84
N GLU A 61 -3.98 7.87 -2.95
CA GLU A 61 -3.77 8.90 -3.97
C GLU A 61 -2.43 8.68 -4.68
N GLU A 62 -2.37 9.05 -5.95
CA GLU A 62 -1.11 9.10 -6.68
C GLU A 62 -0.41 10.42 -6.38
N VAL A 63 0.81 10.36 -5.84
CA VAL A 63 1.68 11.52 -5.72
C VAL A 63 2.49 11.61 -7.01
N ARG A 64 2.32 12.72 -7.74
CA ARG A 64 3.13 13.07 -8.90
C ARG A 64 4.10 14.16 -8.49
N ASP A 65 5.30 14.14 -9.06
CA ASP A 65 6.26 15.25 -8.94
C ASP A 65 5.64 16.59 -9.39
#